data_AF-A0A535DRE0-F1
#
_entry.id   AF-A0A535DRE0-F1
#
_cell.length_a   1.000
_cell.length_b   1.000
_cell.length_c   1.000
_cell.angle_alpha   90.00
_cell.angle_beta   90.00
_cell.angle_gamma   90.00
#
_symmetry.space_group_name_H-M   'P 1'
#
loop_
_entity.id
_entity.type
_entity.pdbx_description
1 polymer ?
#
loop_
_entity_poly.entity_id
_entity_poly.type
_entity_poly.pdbx_seq_one_letter_code
_entity_poly.pdbx_strand_id
1 'polypeptide(L)'
;MLNNLLSNAFKFTEKGRVEFHAELVTSGWSPSHEALNRAESVIAMSVTDTGIGIPREQQQTIFEAFAQGDGTTSRKYGGTGLGLSICRELTRLLAGEITLESQQGVGSTFTLYLPIASPMVAWSGAPRETSYSNGSADNGSGVPAGRAESSSHDGARKRIAVLDRAPTDTPGTKRVLVVEDEQVQRDHIFKLMEPLAAETTAVATGEEAVTALESGRFDCIVVDLGLPGMSGWQVIDHVRAKKHLRSTPVLVYTAKELTRKEELKLGRATKTIVVKEVRSPERLRDEISAILSKGAQDEVAEQGAVEIESLLAGKKVLVVDDDVRNIFALTALLERQGMEVTASDNGIDALTALGENTEIDIALVDVMMPEMDGYATMSKIRSLPFFQTRPIIALTAKAMKGDREKCIEAGASDYIAKPVDSSHLVGMLRSWLSH
;
A
#
# COMPACT_ATOMS: atom_id res chain seq x y z
N MET A 1 0.07 1.23 13.24
CA MET A 1 0.12 1.11 14.71
C MET A 1 -0.52 2.32 15.37
N LEU A 2 0.01 3.53 15.20
CA LEU A 2 -0.54 4.75 15.83
C LEU A 2 -2.03 4.99 15.54
N ASN A 3 -2.49 4.87 14.29
CA ASN A 3 -3.92 5.00 13.97
C ASN A 3 -4.80 4.03 14.77
N ASN A 4 -4.31 2.83 15.07
CA ASN A 4 -5.05 1.86 15.86
C ASN A 4 -5.11 2.26 17.34
N LEU A 5 -3.99 2.71 17.92
CA LEU A 5 -3.93 3.20 19.30
C LEU A 5 -4.81 4.44 19.49
N LEU A 6 -4.70 5.42 18.59
CA LEU A 6 -5.51 6.64 18.59
C LEU A 6 -7.01 6.35 18.41
N SER A 7 -7.36 5.48 17.46
CA SER A 7 -8.75 5.08 17.25
C SER A 7 -9.34 4.41 18.50
N ASN A 8 -8.58 3.55 19.19
CA ASN A 8 -9.01 2.97 20.46
C ASN A 8 -9.17 4.05 21.54
N ALA A 9 -8.20 4.95 21.69
CA ALA A 9 -8.27 6.04 22.66
C ALA A 9 -9.53 6.91 22.48
N PHE A 10 -9.85 7.31 21.24
CA PHE A 10 -11.08 8.05 20.94
C PHE A 10 -12.34 7.23 21.18
N LYS A 11 -12.33 5.94 20.82
CA LYS A 11 -13.47 5.04 20.98
C LYS A 11 -13.83 4.78 22.44
N PHE A 12 -12.84 4.76 23.34
CA PHE A 12 -13.02 4.42 24.76
C PHE A 12 -13.01 5.65 25.69
N THR A 13 -12.85 6.85 25.13
CA THR A 13 -12.94 8.13 25.86
C THR A 13 -14.17 8.91 25.42
N GLU A 14 -15.30 8.68 26.07
CA GLU A 14 -16.55 9.39 25.76
C GLU A 14 -16.50 10.87 26.20
N LYS A 15 -15.83 11.15 27.32
CA LYS A 15 -15.57 12.50 27.84
C LYS A 15 -14.15 12.56 28.38
N GLY A 16 -13.43 13.63 28.06
CA GLY A 16 -12.05 13.83 28.51
C GLY A 16 -11.14 14.23 27.38
N ARG A 17 -9.89 13.75 27.39
CA ARG A 17 -8.90 14.06 26.36
C ARG A 17 -8.12 12.84 25.92
N VAL A 18 -7.60 12.93 24.69
CA VAL A 18 -6.63 12.01 24.13
C VAL A 18 -5.40 12.84 23.77
N GLU A 19 -4.23 12.42 24.24
CA GLU A 19 -2.95 13.09 24.04
C GLU A 19 -2.00 12.14 23.30
N PHE A 20 -1.30 12.67 22.30
CA PHE A 20 -0.23 11.98 21.62
C PHE A 20 1.08 12.70 21.89
N HIS A 21 2.09 11.96 22.33
CA HIS A 21 3.41 12.51 22.58
C HIS A 21 4.48 11.63 21.93
N ALA A 22 5.45 12.26 21.27
CA ALA A 22 6.57 11.57 20.65
C ALA A 22 7.88 12.24 21.07
N GLU A 23 8.81 11.46 21.61
CA GLU A 23 10.08 11.97 22.11
C GLU A 23 11.21 10.95 21.98
N LEU A 24 12.45 11.44 21.91
CA LEU A 24 13.63 10.59 22.01
C LEU A 24 13.83 10.20 23.47
N VAL A 25 14.00 8.91 23.73
CA VAL A 25 14.18 8.35 25.07
C VAL A 25 15.41 7.47 25.14
N THR A 26 15.96 7.34 26.35
CA THR A 26 17.09 6.45 26.66
C THR A 26 16.68 5.26 27.52
N SER A 27 15.42 5.20 27.96
CA SER A 27 14.87 4.13 28.80
C SER A 27 13.33 4.12 28.74
N GLY A 28 12.69 3.10 29.32
CA GLY A 28 11.22 2.98 29.44
C GLY A 28 10.64 1.65 28.94
N TRP A 29 11.44 0.88 28.20
CA TRP A 29 11.12 -0.48 27.75
C TRP A 29 11.63 -1.54 28.74
N SER A 30 11.35 -2.82 28.49
CA SER A 30 11.77 -3.92 29.35
C SER A 30 13.30 -4.01 29.44
N PRO A 31 13.90 -4.14 30.65
CA PRO A 31 15.35 -4.26 30.80
C PRO A 31 15.97 -5.42 30.02
N SER A 32 15.18 -6.44 29.67
CA SER A 32 15.63 -7.61 28.90
C SER A 32 15.62 -7.39 27.38
N HIS A 33 15.20 -6.21 26.88
CA HIS A 33 15.07 -5.98 25.43
C HIS A 33 16.40 -5.57 24.79
N GLU A 34 17.13 -6.55 24.26
CA GLU A 34 18.48 -6.34 23.75
C GLU A 34 18.58 -5.33 22.59
N ALA A 35 17.61 -5.32 21.67
CA ALA A 35 17.68 -4.47 20.49
C ALA A 35 17.54 -2.98 20.85
N LEU A 36 16.59 -2.65 21.71
CA LEU A 36 16.41 -1.28 22.21
C LEU A 36 17.57 -0.86 23.14
N ASN A 37 18.08 -1.77 23.98
CA ASN A 37 19.25 -1.51 24.83
C ASN A 37 20.53 -1.19 24.05
N ARG A 38 20.66 -1.69 22.82
CA ARG A 38 21.82 -1.45 21.94
C ARG A 38 21.58 -0.36 20.90
N ALA A 39 20.38 0.18 20.81
CA ALA A 39 20.04 1.21 19.85
C ALA A 39 20.71 2.54 20.22
N GLU A 40 21.27 3.23 19.22
CA GLU A 40 21.88 4.56 19.41
C GLU A 40 20.83 5.62 19.76
N SER A 41 19.61 5.46 19.24
CA SER A 41 18.49 6.35 19.52
C SER A 41 17.19 5.55 19.49
N VAL A 42 16.31 5.83 20.44
CA VAL A 42 14.98 5.22 20.53
C VAL A 42 13.94 6.33 20.56
N ILE A 43 12.90 6.21 19.74
CA ILE A 43 11.72 7.06 19.82
C ILE A 43 10.64 6.36 20.65
N ALA A 44 10.11 7.06 21.66
CA ALA A 44 8.89 6.69 22.35
C ALA A 44 7.72 7.46 21.72
N MET A 45 6.68 6.75 21.35
CA MET A 45 5.41 7.31 20.90
C MET A 45 4.31 6.83 21.85
N SER A 46 3.76 7.75 22.64
CA SER A 46 2.72 7.44 23.62
C SER A 46 1.37 8.01 23.19
N VAL A 47 0.32 7.21 23.39
CA VAL A 47 -1.08 7.62 23.26
C VAL A 47 -1.73 7.46 24.62
N THR A 48 -2.11 8.58 25.21
CA THR A 48 -2.75 8.66 26.53
C THR A 48 -4.20 9.06 26.39
N ASP A 49 -5.10 8.33 27.04
CA ASP A 49 -6.52 8.58 27.06
C ASP A 49 -7.04 8.65 28.50
N THR A 50 -8.04 9.48 28.76
CA THR A 50 -8.71 9.57 30.08
C THR A 50 -10.04 8.80 30.09
N GLY A 51 -10.14 7.74 29.30
CA GLY A 51 -11.35 6.96 29.11
C GLY A 51 -11.59 5.94 30.21
N ILE A 52 -12.27 4.85 29.88
CA ILE A 52 -12.70 3.82 30.84
C ILE A 52 -11.53 3.06 31.51
N GLY A 53 -10.33 3.11 30.94
CA GLY A 53 -9.18 2.32 31.41
C GLY A 53 -9.38 0.80 31.25
N ILE A 54 -8.33 0.04 31.55
CA ILE A 54 -8.27 -1.42 31.36
C ILE A 54 -7.97 -2.10 32.71
N PRO A 55 -8.85 -2.99 33.21
CA PRO A 55 -8.63 -3.75 34.44
C PRO A 55 -7.33 -4.58 34.39
N ARG A 56 -6.60 -4.70 35.51
CA ARG A 56 -5.30 -5.40 35.57
C ARG A 56 -5.35 -6.83 35.03
N GLU A 57 -6.42 -7.57 35.32
CA GLU A 57 -6.63 -8.94 34.85
C GLU A 57 -6.77 -9.08 33.32
N GLN A 58 -7.09 -7.99 32.61
CA GLN A 58 -7.28 -7.98 31.16
C GLN A 58 -6.08 -7.40 30.41
N GLN A 59 -5.16 -6.70 31.07
CA GLN A 59 -4.06 -6.00 30.42
C GLN A 59 -3.14 -6.91 29.59
N GLN A 60 -3.02 -8.19 29.97
CA GLN A 60 -2.26 -9.17 29.19
C GLN A 60 -3.05 -9.73 27.99
N THR A 61 -4.35 -9.94 28.16
CA THR A 61 -5.19 -10.60 27.16
C THR A 61 -5.61 -9.68 26.03
N ILE A 62 -5.68 -8.36 26.24
CA ILE A 62 -6.05 -7.40 25.17
C ILE A 62 -5.10 -7.42 23.94
N PHE A 63 -3.89 -7.97 24.08
CA PHE A 63 -2.93 -8.13 22.99
C PHE A 63 -3.07 -9.48 22.26
N GLU A 64 -3.91 -10.38 22.76
CA GLU A 64 -4.25 -11.63 22.09
C GLU A 64 -5.26 -11.39 20.96
N ALA A 65 -5.13 -12.15 19.88
CA ALA A 65 -6.05 -12.05 18.77
C ALA A 65 -7.47 -12.41 19.23
N PHE A 66 -8.45 -11.58 18.83
CA PHE A 66 -9.87 -11.75 19.15
C PHE A 66 -10.26 -11.51 20.62
N ALA A 67 -9.34 -11.02 21.46
CA ALA A 67 -9.67 -10.63 22.82
C ALA A 67 -10.42 -9.29 22.87
N GLN A 68 -11.44 -9.22 23.74
CA GLN A 68 -12.24 -8.02 24.01
C GLN A 68 -12.25 -7.75 25.52
N GLY A 69 -12.14 -6.47 25.92
CA GLY A 69 -12.00 -6.03 27.33
C GLY A 69 -13.24 -6.22 28.21
N ASP A 70 -14.30 -6.87 27.73
CA ASP A 70 -15.45 -7.28 28.54
C ASP A 70 -15.54 -8.80 28.67
N GLY A 71 -14.63 -9.57 28.05
CA GLY A 71 -14.66 -11.04 28.07
C GLY A 71 -15.88 -11.64 27.36
N THR A 72 -16.69 -10.82 26.67
CA THR A 72 -17.89 -11.26 25.95
C THR A 72 -17.70 -11.05 24.47
N THR A 73 -18.33 -11.87 23.63
CA THR A 73 -18.35 -11.66 22.16
C THR A 73 -19.37 -10.60 21.72
N SER A 74 -19.83 -9.74 22.64
CA SER A 74 -21.01 -8.88 22.41
C SER A 74 -20.64 -7.48 21.91
N ARG A 75 -21.31 -7.06 20.84
CA ARG A 75 -21.03 -5.88 20.01
C ARG A 75 -21.52 -4.56 20.64
N LYS A 76 -21.02 -4.16 21.81
CA LYS A 76 -21.26 -2.79 22.30
C LYS A 76 -20.30 -1.77 21.67
N TYR A 77 -19.05 -2.18 21.42
CA TYR A 77 -18.01 -1.35 20.84
C TYR A 77 -17.34 -2.10 19.68
N GLY A 78 -18.01 -2.16 18.52
CA GLY A 78 -17.62 -2.98 17.36
C GLY A 78 -16.12 -2.93 17.02
N GLY A 79 -15.48 -4.09 16.95
CA GLY A 79 -14.08 -4.27 16.59
C GLY A 79 -13.69 -5.75 16.59
N THR A 80 -12.80 -6.15 15.69
CA THR A 80 -12.38 -7.57 15.49
C THR A 80 -11.48 -8.12 16.60
N GLY A 81 -11.04 -7.29 17.55
CA GLY A 81 -10.06 -7.68 18.57
C GLY A 81 -8.66 -7.95 18.01
N LEU A 82 -8.39 -7.56 16.76
CA LEU A 82 -7.09 -7.81 16.10
C LEU A 82 -6.14 -6.60 16.13
N GLY A 83 -6.64 -5.42 16.47
CA GLY A 83 -5.87 -4.17 16.35
C GLY A 83 -4.59 -4.18 17.18
N LEU A 84 -4.71 -4.49 18.48
CA LEU A 84 -3.57 -4.52 19.41
C LEU A 84 -2.64 -5.71 19.16
N SER A 85 -3.18 -6.87 18.74
CA SER A 85 -2.35 -8.03 18.39
C SER A 85 -1.49 -7.77 17.16
N ILE A 86 -2.04 -7.09 16.14
CA ILE A 86 -1.28 -6.65 14.96
C ILE A 86 -0.25 -5.58 15.35
N CYS A 87 -0.61 -4.62 16.21
CA CYS A 87 0.35 -3.63 16.71
C CYS A 87 1.53 -4.32 17.41
N ARG A 88 1.28 -5.28 18.31
CA ARG A 88 2.34 -6.01 19.01
C ARG A 88 3.27 -6.75 18.04
N GLU A 89 2.73 -7.40 17.02
CA GLU A 89 3.55 -8.14 16.05
C GLU A 89 4.37 -7.21 15.15
N LEU A 90 3.79 -6.11 14.68
CA LEU A 90 4.51 -5.11 13.89
C LEU A 90 5.63 -4.44 14.72
N THR A 91 5.36 -4.12 15.98
CA THR A 91 6.37 -3.60 16.91
C THR A 91 7.54 -4.57 17.07
N ARG A 92 7.24 -5.88 17.22
CA ARG A 92 8.26 -6.93 17.31
C ARG A 92 9.10 -7.02 16.03
N LEU A 93 8.47 -6.94 14.86
CA LEU A 93 9.16 -6.96 13.56
C LEU A 93 10.09 -5.74 13.37
N LEU A 94 9.74 -4.60 13.97
CA LEU A 94 10.56 -3.39 13.97
C LEU A 94 11.58 -3.36 15.11
N ALA A 95 11.83 -4.52 15.74
CA ALA A 95 12.74 -4.67 16.88
C ALA A 95 12.44 -3.71 18.05
N GLY A 96 11.17 -3.34 18.21
CA GLY A 96 10.70 -2.45 19.27
C GLY A 96 9.93 -3.16 20.36
N GLU A 97 9.34 -2.38 21.26
CA GLU A 97 8.48 -2.85 22.35
C GLU A 97 7.23 -1.97 22.47
N ILE A 98 6.10 -2.58 22.82
CA ILE A 98 4.87 -1.87 23.16
C ILE A 98 4.53 -2.16 24.62
N THR A 99 4.34 -1.10 25.40
CA THR A 99 3.95 -1.18 26.81
C THR A 99 2.59 -0.55 27.03
N LEU A 100 1.97 -0.91 28.14
CA LEU A 100 0.68 -0.39 28.58
C LEU A 100 0.75 -0.01 30.05
N GLU A 101 0.34 1.21 30.36
CA GLU A 101 0.00 1.64 31.71
C GLU A 101 -1.49 1.98 31.72
N SER A 102 -2.28 1.31 32.55
CA SER A 102 -3.72 1.57 32.58
C SER A 102 -4.32 1.33 33.96
N GLN A 103 -5.29 2.17 34.30
CA GLN A 103 -6.09 2.05 35.51
C GLN A 103 -7.56 2.22 35.17
N GLN A 104 -8.36 1.22 35.56
CA GLN A 104 -9.81 1.23 35.34
C GLN A 104 -10.45 2.48 35.97
N GLY A 105 -11.24 3.20 35.17
CA GLY A 105 -11.92 4.44 35.53
C GLY A 105 -11.04 5.70 35.48
N VAL A 106 -9.75 5.60 35.14
CA VAL A 106 -8.82 6.74 35.06
C VAL A 106 -8.35 6.97 33.63
N GLY A 107 -8.00 5.91 32.90
CA GLY A 107 -7.48 6.01 31.55
C GLY A 107 -6.41 4.97 31.21
N SER A 108 -5.84 5.09 30.02
CA SER A 108 -4.75 4.22 29.55
C SER A 108 -3.68 5.01 28.79
N THR A 109 -2.45 4.55 28.89
CA THR A 109 -1.30 5.01 28.12
C THR A 109 -0.68 3.81 27.42
N PHE A 110 -0.71 3.82 26.09
CA PHE A 110 0.06 2.87 25.28
C PHE A 110 1.32 3.55 24.79
N THR A 111 2.48 2.95 25.06
CA THR A 111 3.76 3.50 24.63
C THR A 111 4.47 2.53 23.69
N LEU A 112 4.84 3.03 22.52
CA LEU A 112 5.59 2.30 21.50
C LEU A 112 7.05 2.80 21.49
N TYR A 113 7.98 1.91 21.79
CA TYR A 113 9.42 2.15 21.72
C TYR A 113 9.98 1.53 20.44
N LEU A 114 10.56 2.35 19.56
CA LEU A 114 11.19 1.87 18.32
C LEU A 114 12.64 2.39 18.23
N PRO A 115 13.60 1.54 17.82
CA PRO A 115 14.93 2.01 17.50
C PRO A 115 14.88 2.88 16.23
N ILE A 116 15.52 4.04 16.26
CA ILE A 116 15.73 4.86 15.07
C ILE A 116 16.97 4.32 14.37
N ALA A 117 16.77 3.53 13.33
CA ALA A 117 17.88 3.08 12.49
C ALA A 117 18.43 4.28 11.69
N SER A 118 19.67 4.68 11.96
CA SER A 118 20.52 5.36 10.97
C SER A 118 20.68 4.42 9.76
N PRO A 119 20.81 4.92 8.51
CA PRO A 119 20.57 4.11 7.33
C PRO A 119 21.53 2.92 7.29
N MET A 120 20.94 1.73 7.15
CA MET A 120 21.58 0.48 6.76
C MET A 120 22.41 -0.22 7.84
N VAL A 121 21.77 -1.14 8.58
CA VAL A 121 22.45 -2.38 9.00
C VAL A 121 21.60 -3.56 8.56
N ALA A 122 22.18 -4.36 7.67
CA ALA A 122 21.61 -5.58 7.13
C ALA A 122 21.26 -6.57 8.26
N TRP A 123 20.01 -7.01 8.28
CA TRP A 123 19.57 -8.12 9.10
C TRP A 123 20.28 -9.38 8.59
N SER A 124 21.24 -9.87 9.36
CA SER A 124 21.80 -11.21 9.18
C SER A 124 21.52 -12.02 10.44
N GLY A 125 20.85 -13.17 10.29
CA GLY A 125 20.84 -14.21 11.32
C GLY A 125 19.47 -14.80 11.66
N ALA A 126 19.02 -15.77 10.85
CA ALA A 126 18.34 -16.95 11.37
C ALA A 126 19.33 -17.78 12.24
N PRO A 127 18.87 -18.69 13.12
CA PRO A 127 19.62 -19.16 14.28
C PRO A 127 20.76 -20.10 13.87
N ARG A 128 21.93 -19.94 14.49
CA ARG A 128 22.99 -20.95 14.46
C ARG A 128 23.42 -21.36 15.86
N GLU A 129 23.50 -22.67 15.98
CA GLU A 129 23.82 -23.47 17.15
C GLU A 129 25.18 -23.17 17.77
N THR A 130 25.26 -23.52 19.05
CA THR A 130 26.41 -23.60 19.94
C THR A 130 27.69 -24.17 19.31
N SER A 131 28.86 -23.58 19.63
CA SER A 131 30.05 -24.32 20.08
C SER A 131 31.15 -23.41 20.64
N TYR A 132 31.96 -24.01 21.51
CA TYR A 132 32.89 -23.44 22.48
C TYR A 132 34.25 -22.96 21.93
N SER A 133 34.84 -22.03 22.69
CA SER A 133 36.25 -21.96 23.16
C SER A 133 37.31 -21.09 22.45
N ASN A 134 37.90 -20.24 23.32
CA ASN A 134 39.30 -19.84 23.51
C ASN A 134 40.00 -18.81 22.59
N GLY A 135 40.43 -17.71 23.23
CA GLY A 135 41.86 -17.44 23.37
C GLY A 135 42.36 -16.03 22.99
N SER A 136 42.65 -15.22 24.02
CA SER A 136 43.84 -14.34 24.19
C SER A 136 44.19 -13.32 23.09
N ALA A 137 44.08 -12.01 23.31
CA ALA A 137 45.00 -11.13 24.04
C ALA A 137 45.91 -10.30 23.10
N ASP A 138 45.89 -8.99 23.34
CA ASP A 138 47.07 -8.12 23.53
C ASP A 138 47.26 -6.89 22.60
N ASN A 139 47.31 -5.75 23.30
CA ASN A 139 48.08 -4.51 23.14
C ASN A 139 48.18 -3.70 21.83
N GLY A 140 48.12 -2.37 22.02
CA GLY A 140 48.92 -1.45 21.19
C GLY A 140 48.43 -0.01 21.08
N SER A 141 48.82 0.82 22.04
CA SER A 141 48.71 2.29 22.09
C SER A 141 49.35 3.05 20.92
N GLY A 142 48.80 4.21 20.53
CA GLY A 142 49.50 5.24 19.74
C GLY A 142 48.66 6.48 19.40
N VAL A 143 48.91 7.59 20.10
CA VAL A 143 48.48 8.99 19.83
C VAL A 143 49.81 9.71 19.44
N PRO A 144 49.90 10.75 18.56
CA PRO A 144 49.20 12.03 18.73
C PRO A 144 48.93 12.93 17.50
N ALA A 145 48.38 14.09 17.85
CA ALA A 145 47.79 15.19 17.09
C ALA A 145 48.65 15.92 16.06
N GLY A 146 47.96 16.60 15.12
CA GLY A 146 48.50 17.64 14.24
C GLY A 146 47.40 18.63 13.83
N ARG A 147 47.73 19.93 13.90
CA ARG A 147 46.86 21.12 13.83
C ARG A 147 46.36 21.51 12.42
N ALA A 148 45.37 22.40 12.46
CA ALA A 148 44.68 23.16 11.43
C ALA A 148 45.55 24.03 10.49
N GLU A 149 44.98 24.36 9.32
CA GLU A 149 44.78 25.73 8.77
C GLU A 149 44.17 25.60 7.35
N SER A 150 42.92 26.03 7.13
CA SER A 150 42.48 27.35 6.66
C SER A 150 42.39 27.47 5.13
N SER A 151 41.17 27.65 4.62
CA SER A 151 40.91 28.58 3.51
C SER A 151 39.47 29.09 3.60
N SER A 152 39.41 30.37 3.89
CA SER A 152 38.30 31.30 3.71
C SER A 152 37.74 31.24 2.28
N HIS A 153 36.43 31.46 2.12
CA HIS A 153 35.88 32.57 1.34
C HIS A 153 34.39 32.75 1.68
N ASP A 154 34.13 33.91 2.27
CA ASP A 154 32.86 34.51 2.59
C ASP A 154 32.11 34.96 1.33
N GLY A 155 30.77 34.96 1.42
CA GLY A 155 29.96 36.03 0.85
C GLY A 155 29.64 35.99 -0.64
N ALA A 156 28.56 35.30 -1.01
CA ALA A 156 27.80 35.64 -2.21
C ALA A 156 26.29 35.59 -1.96
N ARG A 157 25.74 36.69 -1.42
CA ARG A 157 24.38 37.10 -1.79
C ARG A 157 24.37 37.40 -3.28
N LYS A 158 23.67 36.61 -4.09
CA LYS A 158 23.14 37.08 -5.39
C LYS A 158 22.07 36.13 -5.93
N ARG A 159 20.84 36.61 -5.80
CA ARG A 159 19.80 36.67 -6.83
C ARG A 159 19.47 35.38 -7.58
N ILE A 160 18.26 34.91 -7.28
CA ILE A 160 17.26 34.40 -8.23
C ILE A 160 17.65 34.73 -9.67
N ALA A 161 18.05 33.69 -10.40
CA ALA A 161 18.09 33.71 -11.85
C ALA A 161 17.36 32.44 -12.30
N VAL A 162 16.15 32.68 -12.79
CA VAL A 162 15.43 31.85 -13.75
C VAL A 162 16.45 31.29 -14.75
N LEU A 163 16.74 30.00 -14.69
CA LEU A 163 17.52 29.34 -15.72
C LEU A 163 16.55 28.79 -16.76
N ASP A 164 16.17 29.74 -17.61
CA ASP A 164 15.84 29.55 -19.01
C ASP A 164 16.98 28.76 -19.67
N ARG A 165 16.89 27.42 -19.64
CA ARG A 165 17.61 26.57 -20.58
C ARG A 165 16.56 26.07 -21.56
N ALA A 166 16.61 26.61 -22.78
CA ALA A 166 15.99 25.99 -23.93
C ALA A 166 16.36 24.49 -23.93
N PRO A 167 15.40 23.57 -24.14
CA PRO A 167 15.63 22.14 -23.96
C PRO A 167 16.71 21.69 -24.94
N THR A 168 17.91 21.40 -24.41
CA THR A 168 18.96 20.76 -25.21
C THR A 168 18.57 19.30 -25.35
N ASP A 169 18.06 18.96 -26.54
CA ASP A 169 17.63 17.61 -26.88
C ASP A 169 18.84 16.68 -26.97
N THR A 170 19.23 16.13 -25.81
CA THR A 170 20.32 15.17 -25.70
C THR A 170 19.67 13.79 -25.77
N PRO A 171 19.88 13.00 -26.85
CA PRO A 171 19.23 11.71 -26.99
C PRO A 171 19.63 10.77 -25.84
N GLY A 172 18.64 10.26 -25.10
CA GLY A 172 18.84 9.28 -24.02
C GLY A 172 18.70 9.82 -22.59
N THR A 173 18.61 11.14 -22.38
CA THR A 173 18.35 11.70 -21.05
C THR A 173 16.86 11.64 -20.73
N LYS A 174 16.49 10.88 -19.69
CA LYS A 174 15.11 10.80 -19.21
C LYS A 174 14.67 12.13 -18.60
N ARG A 175 13.44 12.56 -18.84
CA ARG A 175 12.89 13.86 -18.40
C ARG A 175 11.74 13.66 -17.42
N VAL A 176 11.79 14.33 -16.27
CA VAL A 176 10.75 14.26 -15.22
C VAL A 176 10.14 15.64 -15.02
N LEU A 177 8.81 15.73 -15.02
CA LEU A 177 8.09 16.94 -14.61
C LEU A 177 7.62 16.79 -13.16
N VAL A 178 7.88 17.79 -12.31
CA VAL A 178 7.39 17.84 -10.93
C VAL A 178 6.50 19.08 -10.78
N VAL A 179 5.26 18.87 -10.32
CA VAL A 179 4.27 19.91 -10.11
C VAL A 179 3.89 19.93 -8.64
N GLU A 180 4.39 20.94 -7.92
CA GLU A 180 4.28 21.05 -6.46
C GLU A 180 4.27 22.55 -6.10
N ASP A 181 3.33 23.03 -5.30
CA ASP A 181 3.17 24.46 -5.04
C ASP A 181 4.11 24.96 -3.94
N GLU A 182 4.33 24.14 -2.91
CA GLU A 182 5.22 24.47 -1.80
C GLU A 182 6.70 24.41 -2.22
N GLN A 183 7.40 25.56 -2.17
CA GLN A 183 8.81 25.67 -2.58
C GLN A 183 9.72 24.68 -1.84
N VAL A 184 9.52 24.48 -0.53
CA VAL A 184 10.34 23.59 0.29
C VAL A 184 10.17 22.13 -0.16
N GLN A 185 8.93 21.70 -0.42
CA GLN A 185 8.61 20.36 -0.87
C GLN A 185 9.10 20.14 -2.31
N ARG A 186 8.92 21.13 -3.19
CA ARG A 186 9.43 21.10 -4.57
C ARG A 186 10.95 20.97 -4.63
N ASP A 187 11.68 21.75 -3.83
CA ASP A 187 13.15 21.68 -3.73
C ASP A 187 13.61 20.32 -3.18
N HIS A 188 12.84 19.76 -2.25
CA HIS A 188 13.10 18.43 -1.69
C HIS A 188 12.91 17.33 -2.75
N ILE A 189 11.80 17.33 -3.49
CA ILE A 189 11.54 16.39 -4.59
C ILE A 189 12.63 16.53 -5.66
N PHE A 190 12.98 17.76 -6.04
CA PHE A 190 14.05 18.02 -7.02
C PHE A 190 15.38 17.39 -6.60
N LYS A 191 15.81 17.61 -5.35
CA LYS A 191 17.04 17.01 -4.80
C LYS A 191 17.01 15.48 -4.77
N LEU A 192 15.84 14.88 -4.55
CA LEU A 192 15.70 13.42 -4.58
C LEU A 192 15.85 12.84 -5.98
N MET A 193 15.61 13.65 -7.03
CA MET A 193 15.75 13.22 -8.42
C MET A 193 17.18 13.39 -8.95
N GLU A 194 18.03 14.22 -8.32
CA GLU A 194 19.44 14.41 -8.74
C GLU A 194 20.22 13.10 -8.96
N PRO A 195 20.09 12.05 -8.12
CA PRO A 195 20.82 10.80 -8.32
C PRO A 195 20.32 9.96 -9.51
N LEU A 196 19.15 10.25 -10.09
CA LEU A 196 18.52 9.44 -11.13
C LEU A 196 19.00 9.74 -12.55
N ALA A 197 20.00 10.63 -12.73
CA ALA A 197 20.50 11.06 -14.04
C ALA A 197 19.40 11.52 -15.02
N ALA A 198 18.28 12.02 -14.48
CA ALA A 198 17.13 12.49 -15.22
C ALA A 198 17.06 14.03 -15.18
N GLU A 199 16.72 14.65 -16.31
CA GLU A 199 16.47 16.08 -16.39
C GLU A 199 15.12 16.40 -15.73
N THR A 200 15.16 17.04 -14.56
CA THR A 200 13.96 17.37 -13.78
C THR A 200 13.53 18.81 -14.04
N THR A 201 12.31 19.00 -14.51
CA THR A 201 11.64 20.30 -14.60
C THR A 201 10.67 20.42 -13.45
N ALA A 202 10.81 21.43 -12.60
CA ALA A 202 9.95 21.66 -11.45
C ALA A 202 9.17 22.97 -11.61
N VAL A 203 7.85 22.89 -11.47
CA VAL A 203 6.91 24.02 -11.65
C VAL A 203 6.01 24.16 -10.42
N ALA A 204 5.51 25.37 -10.17
CA ALA A 204 4.76 25.69 -8.96
C ALA A 204 3.24 25.64 -9.15
N THR A 205 2.75 25.64 -10.40
CA THR A 205 1.31 25.74 -10.70
C THR A 205 0.89 24.77 -11.80
N GLY A 206 -0.41 24.44 -11.84
CA GLY A 206 -0.97 23.57 -12.88
C GLY A 206 -0.89 24.21 -14.28
N GLU A 207 -1.01 25.53 -14.38
CA GLU A 207 -0.87 26.29 -15.62
C GLU A 207 0.56 26.21 -16.19
N GLU A 208 1.57 26.34 -15.34
CA GLU A 208 2.98 26.12 -15.72
C GLU A 208 3.21 24.67 -16.15
N ALA A 209 2.61 23.70 -15.45
CA ALA A 209 2.70 22.29 -15.83
C ALA A 209 2.12 22.02 -17.21
N VAL A 210 0.94 22.56 -17.51
CA VAL A 210 0.31 22.46 -18.83
C VAL A 210 1.19 23.09 -19.91
N THR A 211 1.78 24.26 -19.65
CA THR A 211 2.67 24.95 -20.59
C THR A 211 3.94 24.13 -20.85
N ALA A 212 4.52 23.53 -19.81
CA ALA A 212 5.67 22.64 -19.93
C ALA A 212 5.33 21.38 -20.75
N LEU A 213 4.18 20.76 -20.48
CA LEU A 213 3.69 19.58 -21.20
C LEU A 213 3.40 19.84 -22.69
N GLU A 214 3.13 21.09 -23.06
CA GLU A 214 2.91 21.51 -24.44
C GLU A 214 4.19 21.82 -25.21
N SER A 215 5.23 22.27 -24.49
CA SER A 215 6.50 22.69 -25.07
C SER A 215 7.56 21.60 -25.09
N GLY A 216 7.38 20.52 -24.33
CA GLY A 216 8.36 19.44 -24.21
C GLY A 216 7.75 18.05 -24.03
N ARG A 217 8.62 17.04 -24.04
CA ARG A 217 8.27 15.66 -23.69
C ARG A 217 8.79 15.32 -22.30
N PHE A 218 8.03 14.50 -21.58
CA PHE A 218 8.41 13.97 -20.28
C PHE A 218 8.19 12.46 -20.26
N ASP A 219 9.12 11.75 -19.63
CA ASP A 219 9.05 10.31 -19.38
C ASP A 219 8.25 9.99 -18.10
N CYS A 220 8.18 10.94 -17.16
CA CYS A 220 7.37 10.83 -15.94
C CYS A 220 6.89 12.20 -15.46
N ILE A 221 5.66 12.25 -14.94
CA ILE A 221 5.06 13.43 -14.33
C ILE A 221 4.77 13.09 -12.87
N VAL A 222 5.19 13.94 -11.94
CA VAL A 222 4.85 13.90 -10.51
C VAL A 222 3.97 15.10 -10.22
N VAL A 223 2.79 14.87 -9.66
CA VAL A 223 1.78 15.93 -9.47
C VAL A 223 1.18 15.87 -8.08
N ASP A 224 1.17 17.01 -7.38
CA ASP A 224 0.31 17.21 -6.23
C ASP A 224 -1.11 17.57 -6.66
N LEU A 225 -2.11 17.14 -5.89
CA LEU A 225 -3.52 17.43 -6.12
C LEU A 225 -3.97 18.74 -5.46
N GLY A 226 -3.20 19.26 -4.50
CA GLY A 226 -3.47 20.47 -3.71
C GLY A 226 -3.12 21.81 -4.38
N LEU A 227 -2.74 21.81 -5.66
CA LEU A 227 -2.24 23.00 -6.36
C LEU A 227 -3.23 24.19 -6.32
N PRO A 228 -2.74 25.42 -6.09
CA PRO A 228 -3.52 26.64 -6.19
C PRO A 228 -3.83 26.99 -7.65
N GLY A 229 -5.03 27.49 -7.92
CA GLY A 229 -5.48 27.79 -9.28
C GLY A 229 -5.96 26.55 -10.01
N MET A 230 -5.25 26.11 -11.05
CA MET A 230 -5.51 24.83 -11.70
C MET A 230 -5.11 23.66 -10.79
N SER A 231 -6.11 22.92 -10.31
CA SER A 231 -5.92 21.75 -9.45
C SER A 231 -5.13 20.64 -10.18
N GLY A 232 -4.40 19.80 -9.42
CA GLY A 232 -3.67 18.66 -10.00
C GLY A 232 -4.58 17.69 -10.76
N TRP A 233 -5.86 17.61 -10.40
CA TRP A 233 -6.87 16.86 -11.17
C TRP A 233 -7.05 17.38 -12.60
N GLN A 234 -7.02 18.69 -12.79
CA GLN A 234 -7.15 19.31 -14.11
C GLN A 234 -5.89 19.09 -14.95
N VAL A 235 -4.71 19.06 -14.31
CA VAL A 235 -3.45 18.66 -14.97
C VAL A 235 -3.53 17.21 -15.46
N ILE A 236 -4.01 16.29 -14.61
CA ILE A 236 -4.24 14.87 -14.97
C ILE A 236 -5.23 14.76 -16.13
N ASP A 237 -6.35 15.48 -16.08
CA ASP A 237 -7.34 15.46 -17.16
C ASP A 237 -6.78 16.03 -18.48
N HIS A 238 -5.88 17.03 -18.43
CA HIS A 238 -5.18 17.56 -19.61
C HIS A 238 -4.24 16.55 -20.25
N VAL A 239 -3.44 15.83 -19.44
CA VAL A 239 -2.58 14.74 -19.89
C VAL A 239 -3.41 13.65 -20.58
N ARG A 240 -4.59 13.32 -20.04
CA ARG A 240 -5.50 12.31 -20.61
C ARG A 240 -6.16 12.76 -21.91
N ALA A 241 -6.45 14.06 -22.05
CA ALA A 241 -7.10 14.60 -23.25
C ALA A 241 -6.19 14.51 -24.48
N LYS A 242 -4.87 14.61 -24.31
CA LYS A 242 -3.90 14.70 -25.42
C LYS A 242 -3.28 13.36 -25.79
N LYS A 243 -3.46 12.94 -27.04
CA LYS A 243 -2.97 11.64 -27.56
C LYS A 243 -1.49 11.37 -27.30
N HIS A 244 -0.63 12.39 -27.39
CA HIS A 244 0.82 12.27 -27.20
C HIS A 244 1.26 12.23 -25.74
N LEU A 245 0.38 12.56 -24.78
CA LEU A 245 0.66 12.54 -23.35
C LEU A 245 0.00 11.36 -22.63
N ARG A 246 -0.95 10.67 -23.27
CA ARG A 246 -1.68 9.52 -22.69
C ARG A 246 -0.77 8.38 -22.24
N SER A 247 0.39 8.21 -22.88
CA SER A 247 1.37 7.18 -22.55
C SER A 247 2.37 7.60 -21.46
N THR A 248 2.36 8.86 -21.03
CA THR A 248 3.34 9.39 -20.07
C THR A 248 2.94 9.12 -18.62
N PRO A 249 3.82 8.47 -17.83
CA PRO A 249 3.95 8.52 -16.39
C PRO A 249 3.13 9.55 -15.60
N VAL A 250 2.13 9.24 -14.77
CA VAL A 250 1.61 10.25 -13.81
C VAL A 250 1.57 9.71 -12.39
N LEU A 251 2.51 10.15 -11.56
CA LEU A 251 2.60 9.79 -10.15
C LEU A 251 1.95 10.88 -9.30
N VAL A 252 0.90 10.52 -8.55
CA VAL A 252 0.25 11.45 -7.63
C VAL A 252 1.00 11.43 -6.30
N TYR A 253 1.58 12.57 -5.93
CA TYR A 253 2.24 12.78 -4.65
C TYR A 253 1.50 13.86 -3.88
N THR A 254 0.64 13.47 -2.94
CA THR A 254 -0.17 14.40 -2.17
C THR A 254 -0.18 14.05 -0.69
N ALA A 255 -0.17 15.07 0.17
CA ALA A 255 -0.40 14.91 1.61
C ALA A 255 -1.90 14.92 1.98
N LYS A 256 -2.78 15.21 1.02
CA LYS A 256 -4.23 15.25 1.22
C LYS A 256 -4.80 13.82 1.31
N GLU A 257 -5.58 13.54 2.36
CA GLU A 257 -6.39 12.32 2.41
C GLU A 257 -7.42 12.34 1.27
N LEU A 258 -7.37 11.33 0.40
CA LEU A 258 -8.32 11.19 -0.69
C LEU A 258 -9.61 10.58 -0.18
N THR A 259 -10.73 11.17 -0.56
CA THR A 259 -12.03 10.55 -0.31
C THR A 259 -12.18 9.30 -1.18
N ARG A 260 -13.01 8.34 -0.73
CA ARG A 260 -13.32 7.13 -1.48
C ARG A 260 -13.76 7.41 -2.94
N LYS A 261 -14.44 8.53 -3.19
CA LYS A 261 -14.85 8.97 -4.54
C LYS A 261 -13.67 9.48 -5.37
N GLU A 262 -12.71 10.18 -4.76
CA GLU A 262 -11.47 10.62 -5.40
C GLU A 262 -10.55 9.43 -5.71
N GLU A 263 -10.42 8.48 -4.79
CA GLU A 263 -9.68 7.22 -5.03
C GLU A 263 -10.27 6.41 -6.19
N LEU A 264 -11.61 6.28 -6.24
CA LEU A 264 -12.32 5.65 -7.36
C LEU A 264 -12.12 6.40 -8.69
N LYS A 265 -12.11 7.75 -8.64
CA LYS A 265 -11.84 8.59 -9.83
C LYS A 265 -10.40 8.38 -10.33
N LEU A 266 -9.46 8.19 -9.42
CA LEU A 266 -8.05 7.96 -9.70
C LEU A 266 -7.78 6.53 -10.19
N GLY A 267 -8.47 5.54 -9.61
CA GLY A 267 -8.38 4.13 -10.01
C GLY A 267 -9.01 3.82 -11.38
N ARG A 268 -10.06 4.55 -11.77
CA ARG A 268 -10.68 4.46 -13.12
C ARG A 268 -9.82 5.06 -14.25
N ALA A 269 -8.75 5.78 -13.91
CA ALA A 269 -7.82 6.35 -14.89
C ALA A 269 -6.70 5.33 -15.17
N THR A 270 -6.95 4.40 -16.11
CA THR A 270 -6.02 3.32 -16.46
C THR A 270 -4.67 3.78 -17.03
N LYS A 271 -3.72 2.84 -16.95
CA LYS A 271 -2.37 2.72 -17.54
C LYS A 271 -1.20 3.50 -16.95
N THR A 272 -1.41 4.59 -16.24
CA THR A 272 -0.25 5.46 -15.98
C THR A 272 -0.21 6.13 -14.62
N ILE A 273 -1.21 5.87 -13.78
CA ILE A 273 -1.23 6.39 -12.41
C ILE A 273 -0.78 5.30 -11.45
N VAL A 274 0.50 5.34 -11.09
CA VAL A 274 0.94 4.67 -9.86
C VAL A 274 0.35 5.49 -8.72
N VAL A 275 -0.87 5.17 -8.30
CA VAL A 275 -1.41 5.63 -7.02
C VAL A 275 -0.75 4.78 -5.94
N LYS A 276 0.50 5.08 -5.66
CA LYS A 276 1.07 4.75 -4.36
C LYS A 276 0.99 6.04 -3.59
N GLU A 277 0.27 6.03 -2.47
CA GLU A 277 0.55 7.00 -1.41
C GLU A 277 2.02 6.85 -1.04
N VAL A 278 2.85 7.62 -1.71
CA VAL A 278 4.25 7.71 -1.39
C VAL A 278 4.32 8.62 -0.17
N ARG A 279 4.14 8.04 1.02
CA ARG A 279 4.21 8.77 2.30
C ARG A 279 5.65 9.09 2.70
N SER A 280 6.63 8.70 1.89
CA SER A 280 8.05 8.86 2.15
C SER A 280 8.75 9.27 0.85
N PRO A 281 9.50 10.38 0.83
CA PRO A 281 10.16 10.88 -0.37
C PRO A 281 11.14 9.88 -1.03
N GLU A 282 11.66 8.90 -0.29
CA GLU A 282 12.56 7.86 -0.80
C GLU A 282 11.81 6.85 -1.68
N ARG A 283 10.58 6.50 -1.32
CA ARG A 283 9.70 5.65 -2.15
C ARG A 283 9.29 6.36 -3.44
N LEU A 284 9.26 7.69 -3.44
CA LEU A 284 8.97 8.49 -4.64
C LEU A 284 10.07 8.24 -5.68
N ARG A 285 11.31 8.36 -5.22
CA ARG A 285 12.51 8.12 -6.02
C ARG A 285 12.57 6.68 -6.52
N ASP A 286 12.31 5.69 -5.66
CA ASP A 286 12.37 4.28 -6.07
C ASP A 286 11.30 3.95 -7.13
N GLU A 287 10.09 4.54 -7.01
CA GLU A 287 9.03 4.36 -8.00
C GLU A 287 9.34 5.05 -9.32
N ILE A 288 9.84 6.28 -9.27
CA ILE A 288 10.28 7.02 -10.47
C ILE A 288 11.45 6.28 -11.12
N SER A 289 12.41 5.75 -10.35
CA SER A 289 13.49 4.92 -10.85
C SER A 289 12.96 3.67 -11.57
N ALA A 290 11.97 3.00 -11.00
CA ALA A 290 11.32 1.84 -11.62
C ALA A 290 10.57 2.21 -12.91
N ILE A 291 9.91 3.37 -12.96
CA ILE A 291 9.23 3.88 -14.16
C ILE A 291 10.24 4.23 -15.27
N LEU A 292 11.29 4.98 -14.91
CA LEU A 292 12.31 5.43 -15.86
C LEU A 292 13.19 4.29 -16.38
N SER A 293 13.42 3.24 -15.57
CA SER A 293 14.15 2.04 -15.98
C SER A 293 13.31 1.09 -16.84
N LYS A 294 12.00 0.99 -16.62
CA LYS A 294 11.08 0.25 -17.52
C LYS A 294 11.03 0.87 -18.92
N GLY A 295 11.05 2.20 -19.00
CA GLY A 295 11.13 2.94 -20.26
C GLY A 295 12.45 2.78 -21.04
N ALA A 296 13.42 1.97 -20.57
CA ALA A 296 14.62 1.58 -21.33
C ALA A 296 14.59 0.10 -21.77
N GLN A 297 13.74 -0.74 -21.17
CA GLN A 297 13.54 -2.13 -21.57
C GLN A 297 12.34 -2.31 -22.53
N ASP A 298 11.39 -1.38 -22.52
CA ASP A 298 10.22 -1.42 -23.40
C ASP A 298 10.55 -1.13 -24.88
N GLU A 299 11.63 -0.39 -25.20
CA GLU A 299 12.02 -0.11 -26.60
C GLU A 299 12.70 -1.29 -27.32
N VAL A 300 13.22 -2.28 -26.60
CA VAL A 300 13.81 -3.51 -27.19
C VAL A 300 12.84 -4.70 -27.12
N ALA A 301 11.81 -4.62 -26.27
CA ALA A 301 10.80 -5.67 -26.10
C ALA A 301 9.54 -5.50 -26.98
N GLU A 302 9.38 -4.37 -27.67
CA GLU A 302 8.22 -4.08 -28.54
C GLU A 302 8.13 -4.93 -29.83
N GLN A 303 9.06 -5.84 -30.08
CA GLN A 303 9.00 -6.76 -31.24
C GLN A 303 8.88 -8.25 -30.87
N GLY A 304 8.76 -8.59 -29.58
CA GLY A 304 8.72 -9.99 -29.13
C GLY A 304 7.57 -10.38 -28.17
N ALA A 305 6.85 -9.42 -27.59
CA ALA A 305 5.86 -9.69 -26.53
C ALA A 305 4.39 -9.59 -26.97
N VAL A 306 4.09 -9.64 -28.27
CA VAL A 306 2.72 -9.53 -28.79
C VAL A 306 1.86 -10.80 -28.57
N GLU A 307 2.42 -11.91 -28.07
CA GLU A 307 1.68 -13.19 -28.09
C GLU A 307 1.18 -13.77 -26.75
N ILE A 308 1.37 -13.12 -25.58
CA ILE A 308 0.89 -13.72 -24.30
C ILE A 308 0.03 -12.78 -23.42
N GLU A 309 -0.03 -11.47 -23.70
CA GLU A 309 -0.87 -10.54 -22.92
C GLU A 309 -2.37 -10.51 -23.29
N SER A 310 -2.83 -11.33 -24.25
CA SER A 310 -4.17 -11.18 -24.85
C SER A 310 -5.24 -12.20 -24.43
N LEU A 311 -4.93 -13.26 -23.68
CA LEU A 311 -5.91 -14.35 -23.47
C LEU A 311 -7.08 -13.99 -22.54
N LEU A 312 -6.84 -13.11 -21.56
CA LEU A 312 -7.89 -12.66 -20.63
C LEU A 312 -8.47 -11.29 -21.02
N ALA A 313 -7.80 -10.52 -21.87
CA ALA A 313 -8.23 -9.19 -22.24
C ALA A 313 -9.57 -9.23 -22.99
N GLY A 314 -10.53 -8.40 -22.56
CA GLY A 314 -11.89 -8.34 -23.10
C GLY A 314 -12.83 -9.47 -22.67
N LYS A 315 -12.33 -10.47 -21.91
CA LYS A 315 -13.19 -11.52 -21.34
C LYS A 315 -14.03 -10.98 -20.20
N LYS A 316 -15.29 -11.39 -20.13
CA LYS A 316 -16.25 -10.92 -19.14
C LYS A 316 -16.34 -11.90 -17.97
N VAL A 317 -16.16 -11.40 -16.75
CA VAL A 317 -16.20 -12.20 -15.52
C VAL A 317 -17.26 -11.68 -14.57
N LEU A 318 -18.06 -12.60 -14.02
CA LEU A 318 -18.94 -12.31 -12.89
C LEU A 318 -18.22 -12.60 -11.58
N VAL A 319 -18.22 -11.67 -10.63
CA VAL A 319 -17.70 -11.85 -9.27
C VAL A 319 -18.85 -11.73 -8.29
N VAL A 320 -19.06 -12.76 -7.47
CA VAL A 320 -20.12 -12.82 -6.45
C VAL A 320 -19.50 -13.10 -5.08
N ASP A 321 -19.60 -12.15 -4.15
CA ASP A 321 -19.04 -12.26 -2.80
C ASP A 321 -19.76 -11.27 -1.87
N ASP A 322 -20.19 -11.67 -0.68
CA ASP A 322 -20.94 -10.78 0.23
C ASP A 322 -20.04 -9.76 0.93
N ASP A 323 -18.72 -9.99 0.93
CA ASP A 323 -17.75 -9.02 1.43
C ASP A 323 -17.31 -8.08 0.30
N VAL A 324 -17.79 -6.83 0.40
CA VAL A 324 -17.43 -5.73 -0.50
C VAL A 324 -15.92 -5.52 -0.68
N ARG A 325 -15.10 -5.93 0.29
CA ARG A 325 -13.62 -5.84 0.20
C ARG A 325 -13.06 -6.90 -0.74
N ASN A 326 -13.60 -8.11 -0.71
CA ASN A 326 -13.21 -9.19 -1.62
C ASN A 326 -13.64 -8.87 -3.05
N ILE A 327 -14.87 -8.37 -3.24
CA ILE A 327 -15.33 -7.84 -4.53
C ILE A 327 -14.30 -6.83 -5.05
N PHE A 328 -13.95 -5.82 -4.25
CA PHE A 328 -13.02 -4.79 -4.68
C PHE A 328 -11.64 -5.34 -5.06
N ALA A 329 -11.07 -6.22 -4.24
CA ALA A 329 -9.77 -6.81 -4.48
C ALA A 329 -9.74 -7.69 -5.74
N LEU A 330 -10.79 -8.51 -5.95
CA LEU A 330 -10.92 -9.37 -7.12
C LEU A 330 -11.16 -8.55 -8.39
N THR A 331 -12.07 -7.57 -8.34
CA THR A 331 -12.32 -6.66 -9.47
C THR A 331 -11.04 -5.96 -9.91
N ALA A 332 -10.29 -5.36 -8.97
CA ALA A 332 -9.04 -4.68 -9.29
C ALA A 332 -7.99 -5.63 -9.90
N LEU A 333 -7.90 -6.87 -9.41
CA LEU A 333 -6.99 -7.88 -9.96
C LEU A 333 -7.37 -8.29 -11.39
N LEU A 334 -8.65 -8.50 -11.66
CA LEU A 334 -9.17 -8.99 -12.94
C LEU A 334 -9.16 -7.90 -14.01
N GLU A 335 -9.55 -6.67 -13.66
CA GLU A 335 -9.45 -5.50 -14.54
C GLU A 335 -7.98 -5.21 -14.91
N ARG A 336 -7.03 -5.46 -14.00
CA ARG A 336 -5.59 -5.39 -14.30
C ARG A 336 -5.15 -6.43 -15.35
N GLN A 337 -5.88 -7.53 -15.49
CA GLN A 337 -5.67 -8.51 -16.58
C GLN A 337 -6.47 -8.17 -17.86
N GLY A 338 -7.14 -7.02 -17.90
CA GLY A 338 -7.93 -6.55 -19.03
C GLY A 338 -9.32 -7.17 -19.14
N MET A 339 -9.82 -7.85 -18.09
CA MET A 339 -11.16 -8.44 -18.08
C MET A 339 -12.23 -7.37 -17.77
N GLU A 340 -13.44 -7.58 -18.30
CA GLU A 340 -14.63 -6.80 -17.95
C GLU A 340 -15.34 -7.46 -16.77
N VAL A 341 -15.41 -6.76 -15.63
CA VAL A 341 -15.94 -7.35 -14.39
C VAL A 341 -17.38 -6.89 -14.13
N THR A 342 -18.29 -7.84 -13.98
CA THR A 342 -19.62 -7.62 -13.39
C THR A 342 -19.56 -8.11 -11.94
N ALA A 343 -19.87 -7.25 -10.98
CA ALA A 343 -19.80 -7.58 -9.56
C ALA A 343 -21.19 -7.61 -8.91
N SER A 344 -21.39 -8.51 -7.96
CA SER A 344 -22.60 -8.63 -7.16
C SER A 344 -22.26 -9.04 -5.73
N ASP A 345 -23.00 -8.52 -4.75
CA ASP A 345 -22.80 -8.80 -3.32
C ASP A 345 -23.70 -9.90 -2.77
N ASN A 346 -24.52 -10.54 -3.62
CA ASN A 346 -25.35 -11.67 -3.21
C ASN A 346 -25.77 -12.54 -4.41
N GLY A 347 -26.20 -13.77 -4.13
CA GLY A 347 -26.59 -14.74 -5.17
C GLY A 347 -27.82 -14.34 -5.99
N ILE A 348 -28.75 -13.56 -5.43
CA ILE A 348 -29.99 -13.16 -6.10
C ILE A 348 -29.69 -12.11 -7.17
N ASP A 349 -28.91 -11.08 -6.81
CA ASP A 349 -28.50 -10.02 -7.71
C ASP A 349 -27.57 -10.55 -8.81
N ALA A 350 -26.71 -11.53 -8.48
CA ALA A 350 -25.88 -12.21 -9.47
C ALA A 350 -26.72 -12.91 -10.56
N LEU A 351 -27.80 -13.60 -10.16
CA LEU A 351 -28.71 -14.25 -11.12
C LEU A 351 -29.49 -13.22 -11.95
N THR A 352 -29.88 -12.11 -11.34
CA THR A 352 -30.55 -11.01 -12.04
C THR A 352 -29.62 -10.39 -13.09
N ALA A 353 -28.37 -10.11 -12.71
CA ALA A 353 -27.34 -9.59 -13.61
C ALA A 353 -27.02 -10.54 -14.77
N LEU A 354 -27.00 -11.86 -14.54
CA LEU A 354 -26.85 -12.85 -15.61
C LEU A 354 -28.05 -12.90 -16.56
N GLY A 355 -29.26 -12.61 -16.06
CA GLY A 355 -30.45 -12.48 -16.89
C GLY A 355 -30.39 -11.29 -17.85
N GLU A 356 -29.74 -10.20 -17.43
CA GLU A 356 -29.55 -8.98 -18.23
C GLU A 356 -28.30 -9.04 -19.12
N ASN A 357 -27.28 -9.81 -18.73
CA ASN A 357 -25.99 -9.87 -19.40
C ASN A 357 -25.56 -11.33 -19.69
N THR A 358 -25.90 -11.81 -20.88
CA THR A 358 -25.63 -13.19 -21.32
C THR A 358 -24.21 -13.42 -21.82
N GLU A 359 -23.34 -12.41 -21.81
CA GLU A 359 -21.99 -12.47 -22.39
C GLU A 359 -20.88 -12.80 -21.36
N ILE A 360 -21.22 -13.11 -20.11
CA ILE A 360 -20.24 -13.50 -19.08
C ILE A 360 -19.54 -14.81 -19.46
N ASP A 361 -18.21 -14.79 -19.63
CA ASP A 361 -17.39 -15.95 -19.99
C ASP A 361 -17.12 -16.89 -18.80
N ILE A 362 -16.97 -16.35 -17.59
CA ILE A 362 -16.63 -17.10 -16.37
C ILE A 362 -17.24 -16.46 -15.12
N ALA A 363 -17.57 -17.26 -14.10
CA ALA A 363 -18.07 -16.76 -12.82
C ALA A 363 -17.15 -17.18 -11.66
N LEU A 364 -16.87 -16.25 -10.75
CA LEU A 364 -16.25 -16.48 -9.44
C LEU A 364 -17.32 -16.31 -8.37
N VAL A 365 -17.57 -17.34 -7.56
CA VAL A 365 -18.68 -17.33 -6.60
C VAL A 365 -18.19 -17.73 -5.22
N ASP A 366 -18.35 -16.86 -4.23
CA ASP A 366 -18.12 -17.22 -2.84
C ASP A 366 -19.13 -18.26 -2.35
N VAL A 367 -18.63 -19.26 -1.65
CA VAL A 367 -19.45 -20.33 -1.09
C VAL A 367 -20.25 -19.83 0.12
N MET A 368 -19.65 -19.00 0.97
CA MET A 368 -20.27 -18.56 2.22
C MET A 368 -20.90 -17.18 2.09
N MET A 369 -22.14 -17.11 1.60
CA MET A 369 -22.92 -15.88 1.48
C MET A 369 -24.25 -15.99 2.26
N PRO A 370 -24.78 -14.89 2.81
CA PRO A 370 -26.09 -14.86 3.46
C PRO A 370 -27.24 -14.97 2.45
N GLU A 371 -28.43 -15.32 2.96
CA GLU A 371 -29.69 -15.51 2.20
C GLU A 371 -29.66 -16.65 1.17
N MET A 372 -28.85 -16.51 0.12
CA MET A 372 -28.57 -17.55 -0.86
C MET A 372 -27.08 -17.87 -0.82
N ASP A 373 -26.75 -19.05 -0.32
CA ASP A 373 -25.36 -19.50 -0.30
C ASP A 373 -24.80 -19.74 -1.72
N GLY A 374 -23.48 -19.84 -1.81
CA GLY A 374 -22.80 -20.03 -3.08
C GLY A 374 -23.14 -21.36 -3.75
N TYR A 375 -23.42 -22.42 -2.99
CA TYR A 375 -23.83 -23.70 -3.57
C TYR A 375 -25.16 -23.58 -4.32
N ALA A 376 -26.16 -22.96 -3.70
CA ALA A 376 -27.45 -22.69 -4.32
C ALA A 376 -27.32 -21.73 -5.51
N THR A 377 -26.44 -20.73 -5.40
CA THR A 377 -26.16 -19.77 -6.47
C THR A 377 -25.55 -20.48 -7.68
N MET A 378 -24.49 -21.27 -7.50
CA MET A 378 -23.83 -22.02 -8.57
C MET A 378 -24.79 -23.00 -9.26
N SER A 379 -25.64 -23.70 -8.49
CA SER A 379 -26.63 -24.64 -9.04
C SER A 379 -27.64 -23.93 -9.94
N LYS A 380 -28.12 -22.75 -9.51
CA LYS A 380 -29.02 -21.92 -10.33
C LYS A 380 -28.33 -21.34 -11.55
N ILE A 381 -27.09 -20.85 -11.43
CA ILE A 381 -26.30 -20.38 -12.57
C ILE A 381 -26.15 -21.51 -13.60
N ARG A 382 -25.81 -22.74 -13.15
CA ARG A 382 -25.62 -23.90 -14.04
C ARG A 382 -26.90 -24.33 -14.76
N SER A 383 -28.08 -24.02 -14.20
CA SER A 383 -29.37 -24.27 -14.86
C SER A 383 -29.67 -23.31 -16.03
N LEU A 384 -28.96 -22.19 -16.15
CA LEU A 384 -29.13 -21.23 -17.22
C LEU A 384 -28.60 -21.80 -18.55
N PRO A 385 -29.36 -21.75 -19.67
CA PRO A 385 -28.96 -22.35 -20.93
C PRO A 385 -27.58 -21.90 -21.45
N PHE A 386 -27.23 -20.64 -21.24
CA PHE A 386 -25.96 -20.05 -21.71
C PHE A 386 -24.78 -20.27 -20.74
N PHE A 387 -25.01 -20.81 -19.54
CA PHE A 387 -23.98 -21.07 -18.54
C PHE A 387 -23.78 -22.57 -18.26
N GLN A 388 -24.43 -23.46 -19.02
CA GLN A 388 -24.32 -24.91 -18.81
C GLN A 388 -22.88 -25.42 -18.94
N THR A 389 -22.10 -24.87 -19.87
CA THR A 389 -20.71 -25.28 -20.13
C THR A 389 -19.67 -24.24 -19.70
N ARG A 390 -20.09 -23.02 -19.38
CA ARG A 390 -19.16 -21.96 -18.98
C ARG A 390 -18.56 -22.24 -17.60
N PRO A 391 -17.29 -21.90 -17.38
CA PRO A 391 -16.61 -22.18 -16.12
C PRO A 391 -17.22 -21.41 -14.95
N ILE A 392 -17.38 -22.11 -13.82
CA ILE A 392 -17.74 -21.51 -12.52
C ILE A 392 -16.65 -21.90 -11.54
N ILE A 393 -16.05 -20.93 -10.87
CA ILE A 393 -15.00 -21.14 -9.89
C ILE A 393 -15.55 -20.80 -8.51
N ALA A 394 -15.56 -21.78 -7.61
CA ALA A 394 -15.98 -21.57 -6.24
C ALA A 394 -14.85 -20.95 -5.40
N LEU A 395 -15.13 -19.90 -4.66
CA LEU A 395 -14.21 -19.35 -3.65
C LEU A 395 -14.63 -19.88 -2.27
N THR A 396 -13.76 -20.60 -1.57
CA THR A 396 -14.11 -21.27 -0.31
C THR A 396 -13.13 -20.92 0.82
N ALA A 397 -13.63 -20.71 2.03
CA ALA A 397 -12.77 -20.59 3.22
C ALA A 397 -12.19 -21.92 3.71
N LYS A 398 -12.67 -23.06 3.19
CA LYS A 398 -12.25 -24.40 3.61
C LYS A 398 -11.72 -25.22 2.43
N ALA A 399 -10.45 -25.58 2.52
CA ALA A 399 -9.79 -26.52 1.62
C ALA A 399 -9.78 -27.95 2.22
N MET A 400 -10.90 -28.39 2.79
CA MET A 400 -11.01 -29.70 3.44
C MET A 400 -11.47 -30.80 2.48
N LYS A 401 -11.18 -32.05 2.84
CA LYS A 401 -11.61 -33.25 2.10
C LYS A 401 -13.15 -33.32 2.10
N GLY A 402 -13.77 -33.20 0.93
CA GLY A 402 -15.23 -33.21 0.73
C GLY A 402 -15.85 -31.86 0.36
N ASP A 403 -15.24 -30.72 0.68
CA ASP A 403 -15.78 -29.41 0.28
C ASP A 403 -15.61 -29.18 -1.22
N ARG A 404 -14.53 -29.71 -1.82
CA ARG A 404 -14.36 -29.76 -3.27
C ARG A 404 -15.50 -30.51 -3.96
N GLU A 405 -15.84 -31.70 -3.46
CA GLU A 405 -16.90 -32.54 -4.06
C GLU A 405 -18.23 -31.79 -4.04
N LYS A 406 -18.58 -31.14 -2.93
CA LYS A 406 -19.78 -30.31 -2.83
C LYS A 406 -19.80 -29.15 -3.83
N CYS A 407 -18.67 -28.45 -4.03
CA CYS A 407 -18.59 -27.36 -5.01
C CYS A 407 -18.85 -27.90 -6.42
N ILE A 408 -18.23 -29.03 -6.78
CA ILE A 408 -18.40 -29.64 -8.11
C ILE A 408 -19.84 -30.17 -8.29
N GLU A 409 -20.43 -30.81 -7.28
CA GLU A 409 -21.83 -31.27 -7.29
C GLU A 409 -22.81 -30.10 -7.42
N ALA A 410 -22.51 -28.96 -6.79
CA ALA A 410 -23.29 -27.73 -6.93
C ALA A 410 -23.12 -27.05 -8.30
N GLY A 411 -22.25 -27.58 -9.17
CA GLY A 411 -22.05 -27.09 -10.53
C GLY A 411 -20.81 -26.23 -10.74
N ALA A 412 -19.89 -26.14 -9.77
CA ALA A 412 -18.58 -25.54 -10.00
C ALA A 412 -17.73 -26.37 -10.97
N SER A 413 -16.95 -25.70 -11.79
CA SER A 413 -15.92 -26.29 -12.64
C SER A 413 -14.61 -26.50 -11.88
N ASP A 414 -14.28 -25.56 -10.99
CA ASP A 414 -13.13 -25.66 -10.09
C ASP A 414 -13.34 -24.83 -8.81
N TYR A 415 -12.34 -24.78 -7.95
CA TYR A 415 -12.40 -24.04 -6.69
C TYR A 415 -11.05 -23.45 -6.27
N ILE A 416 -11.10 -22.36 -5.52
CA ILE A 416 -9.94 -21.72 -4.88
C ILE A 416 -10.22 -21.51 -3.40
N ALA A 417 -9.21 -21.79 -2.57
CA ALA A 417 -9.24 -21.48 -1.16
C ALA A 417 -8.96 -20.00 -0.90
N LYS A 418 -9.70 -19.40 0.03
CA LYS A 418 -9.44 -18.06 0.57
C LYS A 418 -8.40 -18.15 1.70
N PRO A 419 -7.46 -17.19 1.83
CA PRO A 419 -7.31 -15.98 1.02
C PRO A 419 -6.82 -16.29 -0.40
N VAL A 420 -7.36 -15.58 -1.40
CA VAL A 420 -7.11 -15.85 -2.82
C VAL A 420 -5.71 -15.41 -3.21
N ASP A 421 -4.88 -16.36 -3.64
CA ASP A 421 -3.59 -16.06 -4.27
C ASP A 421 -3.80 -15.53 -5.69
N SER A 422 -3.30 -14.33 -5.97
CA SER A 422 -3.53 -13.63 -7.24
C SER A 422 -2.91 -14.36 -8.44
N SER A 423 -1.72 -14.95 -8.27
CA SER A 423 -1.00 -15.63 -9.35
C SER A 423 -1.71 -16.95 -9.70
N HIS A 424 -2.16 -17.66 -8.67
CA HIS A 424 -2.93 -18.89 -8.83
C HIS A 424 -4.27 -18.67 -9.52
N LEU A 425 -5.05 -17.65 -9.08
CA LEU A 425 -6.32 -17.31 -9.71
C LEU A 425 -6.13 -16.97 -11.20
N VAL A 426 -5.17 -16.12 -11.53
CA VAL A 426 -4.91 -15.74 -12.93
C VAL A 426 -4.49 -16.94 -13.78
N GLY A 427 -3.61 -17.82 -13.26
CA GLY A 427 -3.21 -19.04 -13.95
C GLY A 427 -4.40 -19.96 -14.26
N MET A 428 -5.30 -20.13 -13.29
CA MET A 428 -6.50 -20.96 -13.45
C MET A 428 -7.50 -20.34 -14.43
N LEU A 429 -7.71 -19.01 -14.38
CA LEU A 429 -8.56 -18.31 -15.35
C LEU A 429 -8.05 -18.49 -16.78
N ARG A 430 -6.73 -18.38 -16.99
CA ARG A 430 -6.13 -18.61 -18.31
C ARG A 430 -6.38 -20.03 -18.81
N SER A 431 -6.26 -21.02 -17.94
CA SER A 431 -6.50 -22.43 -18.30
C SER A 431 -7.96 -22.70 -18.68
N TRP A 432 -8.93 -22.06 -18.03
CA TRP A 432 -10.35 -22.27 -18.31
C TRP A 432 -10.86 -21.46 -19.50
N LEU A 433 -10.27 -20.28 -19.75
CA LEU A 433 -10.67 -19.38 -20.84
C LEU A 433 -9.87 -19.60 -22.13
N SER A 434 -8.86 -20.47 -22.12
CA SER A 434 -8.13 -20.88 -23.31
C SER A 434 -8.84 -21.94 -24.16
N HIS A 435 -9.99 -22.46 -23.70
CA HIS A 435 -10.72 -23.57 -24.30
C HIS A 435 -12.11 -23.21 -24.81
#